data_AF-A0A087T7D6-F1
#
_entry.id   AF-A0A087T7D6-F1
#
_cell.length_a   1.000
_cell.length_b   1.000
_cell.length_c   1.000
_cell.angle_alpha   90.00
_cell.angle_beta   90.00
_cell.angle_gamma   90.00
#
_symmetry.space_group_name_H-M   'P 1'
#
loop_
_entity.id
_entity.type
_entity.pdbx_description
1 polymer ?
#
loop_
_entity_poly.entity_id
_entity_poly.type
_entity_poly.pdbx_seq_one_letter_code
_entity_poly.pdbx_strand_id
1 'polypeptide(L)' 'MDFSTRKELLLKKVDLSKKGSIDSRITELVNFINSLDNYVTTSSCSGRAIVFTNTNKKK' A
#
# COMPACT_ATOMS: atom_id res chain seq x y z
N MET A 1 13.39 16.89 7.55
CA MET A 1 12.05 16.43 8.01
C MET A 1 12.30 15.26 8.93
N ASP A 2 11.83 15.36 10.17
CA ASP A 2 12.00 14.29 11.16
C ASP A 2 11.23 13.02 10.76
N PHE A 3 11.71 11.84 11.19
CA PHE A 3 11.05 10.58 10.87
C PHE A 3 9.62 10.54 11.40
N SER A 4 9.39 11.05 12.61
CA SER A 4 8.07 11.05 13.26
C SER A 4 7.06 11.85 12.45
N THR A 5 7.47 13.03 11.95
CA THR A 5 6.63 13.86 11.07
C THR A 5 6.31 13.12 9.77
N ARG A 6 7.30 12.46 9.15
CA ARG A 6 7.08 11.70 7.92
C ARG A 6 6.14 10.52 8.14
N LYS A 7 6.28 9.81 9.26
CA LYS A 7 5.43 8.68 9.64
C LYS A 7 3.98 9.12 9.80
N GLU A 8 3.74 10.20 10.54
CA GLU A 8 2.39 10.75 10.73
C GLU A 8 1.74 11.14 9.39
N LEU A 9 2.49 11.79 8.51
CA LEU A 9 1.99 12.17 7.18
C LEU A 9 1.66 10.97 6.30
N LEU A 10 2.43 9.88 6.39
CA LEU A 10 2.16 8.66 5.63
C LEU A 10 0.91 7.94 6.15
N LEU A 11 0.72 7.87 7.46
CA LEU A 11 -0.45 7.22 8.08
C LEU A 11 -1.77 7.94 7.79
N LYS A 12 -1.73 9.25 7.53
CA LYS A 12 -2.91 10.06 7.16
C LYS A 12 -3.30 9.95 5.68
N LYS A 13 -2.48 9.34 4.83
CA LYS A 13 -2.79 9.24 3.40
C LYS A 13 -3.88 8.22 3.12
N VAL A 14 -4.73 8.55 2.15
CA VAL A 14 -5.69 7.62 1.57
C VAL A 14 -4.99 6.58 0.69
N ASP A 15 -5.61 5.42 0.54
CA ASP A 15 -5.12 4.37 -0.36
C ASP A 15 -5.27 4.81 -1.83
N LEU A 16 -4.14 4.87 -2.54
CA LEU A 16 -4.06 5.26 -3.95
C LEU A 16 -3.89 4.06 -4.90
N SER A 17 -3.97 2.83 -4.39
CA SER A 17 -3.93 1.63 -5.24
C SER A 17 -5.20 1.57 -6.11
N LYS A 18 -5.12 0.87 -7.26
CA LYS A 18 -6.30 0.62 -8.11
C LYS A 18 -7.45 -0.06 -7.37
N LYS A 19 -7.15 -0.78 -6.29
CA LYS A 19 -8.14 -1.46 -5.45
C LYS A 19 -8.85 -0.46 -4.52
N GLY A 20 -8.18 0.66 -4.18
CA GLY A 20 -8.68 1.66 -3.23
C GLY A 20 -8.75 1.14 -1.79
N SER A 21 -8.11 0.00 -1.51
CA SER A 21 -8.09 -0.61 -0.19
C SER A 21 -6.88 -1.51 -0.01
N ILE A 22 -6.43 -1.63 1.24
CA ILE A 22 -5.41 -2.61 1.63
C ILE A 22 -5.96 -4.03 1.42
N ASP A 23 -5.05 -4.97 1.18
CA ASP A 23 -5.38 -6.39 1.13
C ASP A 23 -5.63 -6.95 2.52
N SER A 24 -6.83 -7.51 2.76
CA SER A 24 -7.24 -8.08 4.04
C SER A 24 -6.23 -9.08 4.61
N ARG A 25 -5.58 -9.86 3.75
CA ARG A 25 -4.55 -10.85 4.12
C ARG A 25 -3.32 -10.26 4.84
N ILE A 26 -3.03 -8.97 4.64
CA ILE A 26 -1.86 -8.31 5.25
C ILE A 26 -2.24 -7.13 6.15
N THR A 27 -3.54 -6.89 6.39
CA THR A 27 -3.99 -5.77 7.23
C THR A 27 -3.37 -5.84 8.63
N GLU A 28 -3.37 -7.01 9.26
CA GLU A 28 -2.80 -7.20 10.59
C GLU A 28 -1.28 -6.94 10.62
N LEU A 29 -0.55 -7.44 9.61
CA LEU A 29 0.88 -7.22 9.47
C LEU A 29 1.20 -5.73 9.28
N VAL A 30 0.45 -5.03 8.44
CA VAL A 30 0.60 -3.60 8.20
C VAL A 30 0.35 -2.81 9.48
N ASN A 31 -0.71 -3.14 10.22
CA ASN A 31 -1.02 -2.50 11.49
C ASN A 31 0.07 -2.75 12.53
N PHE A 32 0.57 -3.99 12.62
CA PHE A 32 1.68 -4.34 13.50
C PHE A 32 2.93 -3.52 13.19
N ILE A 33 3.39 -3.48 11.94
CA ILE A 33 4.56 -2.69 11.56
C ILE A 33 4.36 -1.20 11.88
N ASN A 34 3.20 -0.63 11.60
CA ASN A 34 2.91 0.78 11.84
C ASN A 34 2.80 1.13 13.34
N SER A 35 2.50 0.16 14.21
CA SER A 35 2.53 0.34 15.66
C SER A 35 3.94 0.49 16.24
N LEU A 36 4.99 0.07 15.51
CA LEU A 36 6.37 0.18 15.96
C LEU A 36 6.93 1.58 15.69
N ASP A 37 7.49 2.24 16.71
CA ASP A 37 7.90 3.65 16.65
C ASP A 37 8.77 4.00 15.45
N ASN A 38 9.75 3.16 15.14
CA ASN A 38 10.78 3.42 14.13
C ASN A 38 10.45 2.86 12.73
N TYR A 39 9.21 2.41 12.51
CA TYR A 39 8.79 1.83 11.24
C TYR A 39 7.49 2.45 10.74
N VAL A 40 7.34 2.44 9.41
CA VAL A 40 6.11 2.82 8.73
C VAL A 40 6.03 2.08 7.40
N THR A 41 4.85 1.54 7.07
CA THR A 41 4.59 0.92 5.77
C THR A 41 4.26 1.98 4.73
N THR A 42 4.54 1.70 3.46
CA THR A 42 4.08 2.51 2.32
C THR A 42 3.17 1.64 1.43
N SER A 43 3.25 1.79 0.11
CA SER A 43 2.51 0.94 -0.82
C SER A 43 2.85 -0.54 -0.62
N SER A 44 1.86 -1.33 -0.19
CA SER A 44 2.03 -2.73 0.19
C SER A 44 0.90 -3.59 -0.39
N CYS A 45 1.17 -4.86 -0.73
CA CYS A 45 0.15 -5.80 -1.23
C CYS A 45 0.45 -7.24 -0.80
N SER A 46 -0.57 -8.10 -0.87
CA SER A 46 -0.49 -9.53 -0.51
C SER A 46 -0.20 -10.45 -1.71
N GLY A 47 0.20 -9.86 -2.85
CA GLY A 47 0.36 -10.57 -4.13
C GLY A 47 -0.97 -10.82 -4.85
N ARG A 48 -0.96 -10.79 -6.19
CA ARG A 48 -2.14 -11.03 -7.04
C ARG A 48 -1.72 -11.70 -8.35
N ALA A 49 -2.47 -12.74 -8.75
CA ALA A 49 -2.38 -13.30 -10.09
C ALA A 49 -3.29 -12.50 -11.03
N ILE A 50 -2.78 -12.09 -12.18
CA ILE A 50 -3.55 -11.35 -13.19
C ILE A 50 -3.19 -11.91 -14.57
N VAL A 51 -4.21 -12.15 -15.39
CA VAL A 51 -4.03 -12.51 -16.81
C VAL A 51 -4.24 -11.25 -17.64
N PHE A 52 -3.26 -10.92 -18.48
CA PHE A 52 -3.34 -9.79 -19.41
C PHE A 52 -3.29 -10.32 -20.85
N THR A 53 -4.04 -9.68 -21.75
CA THR A 53 -3.93 -9.88 -23.19
C THR A 53 -3.60 -8.55 -23.86
N ASN A 54 -2.75 -8.57 -24.87
CA ASN A 54 -2.30 -7.36 -25.55
C ASN A 54 -3.24 -7.08 -26.74
N THR A 55 -4.24 -6.21 -26.56
CA THR A 55 -5.03 -5.74 -27.70
C THR A 55 -4.32 -4.58 -28.38
N ASN A 56 -3.44 -4.88 -29.34
CA ASN A 56 -2.94 -3.91 -30.31
C ASN A 56 -4.07 -3.47 -31.26
N LYS A 57 -5.07 -2.72 -30.76
CA LYS A 57 -5.97 -1.95 -31.63
C LYS A 57 -5.34 -0.59 -31.87
N LYS A 58 -4.45 -0.49 -32.85
CA LYS A 58 -4.18 0.78 -33.52
C LYS A 58 -5.48 1.18 -34.24
N LYS A 59 -6.03 2.34 -33.87
CA LYS A 59 -6.99 3.04 -34.72
C LYS A 59 -6.27 3.60 -35.94
#